data_AF-A0AAX1BLJ3-F1
#
_entry.id   AF-A0AAX1BLJ3-F1
#
_cell.length_a   1.000
_cell.length_b   1.000
_cell.length_c   1.000
_cell.angle_alpha   90.00
_cell.angle_beta   90.00
_cell.angle_gamma   90.00
#
_symmetry.space_group_name_H-M   'P 1'
#
loop_
_entity.id
_entity.type
_entity.pdbx_description
1 polymer ?
#
loop_
_entity_poly.entity_id
_entity_poly.type
_entity_poly.pdbx_seq_one_letter_code
_entity_poly.pdbx_strand_id
1 'polypeptide(L)'
;MIKDSLEIESCRFVLEPSYKNDGSVHSWEILTKSFKKKQANDYDANKGLFCFSSLSDKEKIDVFNKQILTIEKIDALNLKFKTVSLNVDSLISDYILNDNL
;
A
#
# COMPACT_ATOMS: atom_id res chain seq x y z
N MET A 1 -18.58 17.30 -16.41
CA MET A 1 -18.00 15.94 -16.36
C MET A 1 -17.34 15.77 -15.01
N ILE A 2 -18.01 15.08 -14.09
CA ILE A 2 -17.44 14.75 -12.79
C ILE A 2 -16.47 13.59 -13.09
N LYS A 3 -15.16 13.83 -12.94
CA LYS A 3 -14.20 12.72 -12.81
C LYS A 3 -14.49 12.15 -11.43
N ASP A 4 -15.42 11.20 -11.36
CA ASP A 4 -15.58 10.38 -10.17
C ASP A 4 -14.20 9.80 -9.88
N SER A 5 -13.63 10.17 -8.73
CA SER A 5 -12.36 9.61 -8.30
C SER A 5 -12.57 8.11 -8.19
N LEU A 6 -11.93 7.35 -9.09
CA LEU A 6 -11.97 5.89 -9.08
C LEU A 6 -11.32 5.43 -7.78
N GLU A 7 -12.12 5.24 -6.73
CA GLU A 7 -11.64 4.76 -5.44
C GLU A 7 -10.98 3.38 -5.61
N ILE A 8 -9.94 3.13 -4.83
CA ILE A 8 -9.31 1.81 -4.80
C ILE A 8 -10.28 0.87 -4.07
N GLU A 9 -10.84 -0.09 -4.80
CA GLU A 9 -11.75 -1.11 -4.28
C GLU A 9 -11.00 -2.06 -3.35
N SER A 10 -9.87 -2.59 -3.81
CA SER A 10 -9.06 -3.54 -3.05
C SER A 10 -7.58 -3.44 -3.42
N CYS A 11 -6.73 -3.87 -2.48
CA CYS A 11 -5.29 -3.97 -2.66
C CYS A 11 -4.82 -5.37 -2.30
N ARG A 12 -3.78 -5.84 -2.99
CA ARG A 12 -3.01 -7.01 -2.58
C ARG A 12 -1.68 -6.54 -2.01
N PHE A 13 -1.50 -6.78 -0.72
CA PHE A 13 -0.25 -6.50 -0.01
C PHE A 13 0.54 -7.78 0.26
N VAL A 14 1.85 -7.66 0.38
CA VAL A 14 2.73 -8.69 0.92
C VAL A 14 3.62 -8.09 2.00
N LEU A 15 4.09 -8.93 2.92
CA LEU A 15 5.15 -8.59 3.87
C LEU A 15 6.42 -9.30 3.43
N GLU A 16 7.45 -8.52 3.09
CA GLU A 16 8.77 -9.04 2.79
C GLU A 16 9.70 -8.84 4.00
N PRO A 17 10.41 -9.87 4.47
CA PRO A 17 11.31 -9.74 5.61
C PRO A 17 12.60 -9.00 5.24
N SER A 18 12.99 -8.06 6.09
CA SER A 18 14.33 -7.49 6.11
C SER A 18 15.19 -8.27 7.11
N TYR A 19 16.41 -8.61 6.73
CA TYR A 19 17.29 -9.47 7.52
C TYR A 19 18.49 -8.70 8.08
N LYS A 20 18.94 -9.13 9.27
CA LYS A 20 20.26 -8.78 9.78
C LYS A 20 21.34 -9.66 9.14
N ASN A 21 22.60 -9.31 9.37
CA ASN A 21 23.76 -10.09 8.91
C ASN A 21 23.77 -11.54 9.44
N ASP A 22 23.14 -11.80 10.58
CA ASP A 22 23.02 -13.13 11.20
C ASP A 22 21.86 -13.97 10.61
N GLY A 23 21.14 -13.46 9.62
CA GLY A 23 19.99 -14.13 9.00
C GLY A 23 18.68 -14.05 9.81
N SER A 24 18.69 -13.40 10.99
CA SER A 24 17.46 -13.15 11.74
C SER A 24 16.64 -12.01 11.12
N VAL A 25 15.32 -12.10 11.25
CA VAL A 25 14.41 -11.04 10.78
C VAL A 25 14.60 -9.79 11.64
N HIS A 26 14.97 -8.69 11.00
CA HIS A 26 15.05 -7.36 11.60
C HIS A 26 13.68 -6.69 11.67
N SER A 27 13.00 -6.60 10.52
CA SER A 27 11.72 -5.94 10.33
C SER A 27 11.00 -6.54 9.13
N TRP A 28 9.76 -6.12 8.89
CA TRP A 28 9.00 -6.45 7.70
C TRP A 28 8.80 -5.20 6.85
N GLU A 29 8.75 -5.33 5.53
CA GLU A 29 8.38 -4.27 4.61
C GLU A 29 7.03 -4.63 3.96
N ILE A 30 6.05 -3.74 4.04
CA ILE A 30 4.78 -3.95 3.34
C ILE A 30 4.87 -3.42 1.91
N LEU A 31 4.58 -4.28 0.95
CA LEU A 31 4.62 -3.94 -0.48
C LEU A 31 3.26 -4.14 -1.13
N THR A 32 2.86 -3.18 -1.97
CA THR A 32 1.68 -3.29 -2.81
C THR A 32 2.02 -4.06 -4.08
N LYS A 33 1.44 -5.25 -4.27
CA LYS A 33 1.63 -6.07 -5.48
C LYS A 33 0.60 -5.75 -6.56
N SER A 34 -0.63 -5.41 -6.16
CA SER A 34 -1.69 -4.99 -7.09
C SER A 34 -2.80 -4.22 -6.39
N PHE A 35 -3.64 -3.54 -7.16
CA PHE A 35 -4.87 -2.92 -6.70
C PHE A 35 -5.98 -3.11 -7.75
N LYS A 36 -7.22 -3.01 -7.32
CA LYS A 36 -8.42 -2.99 -8.17
C LYS A 36 -9.15 -1.67 -7.94
N LYS A 37 -9.53 -0.98 -9.01
CA LYS A 37 -10.32 0.26 -8.94
C LYS A 37 -11.81 -0.06 -9.05
N LYS A 38 -12.66 0.65 -8.30
CA LYS A 38 -14.12 0.58 -8.52
C LYS A 38 -14.41 1.07 -9.94
N GLN A 39 -15.11 0.26 -10.75
CA GLN A 39 -15.52 0.58 -12.12
C GLN A 39 -14.41 0.58 -13.20
N ALA A 40 -13.30 -0.15 -13.01
CA ALA A 40 -12.46 -0.48 -14.16
C ALA A 40 -13.27 -1.36 -15.13
N ASN A 41 -13.54 -0.87 -16.35
CA ASN A 41 -14.17 -1.69 -17.39
C ASN A 41 -13.33 -2.97 -17.60
N ASP A 42 -13.98 -4.12 -17.80
CA ASP A 42 -13.33 -5.44 -18.02
C ASP A 42 -12.29 -5.44 -19.16
N TYR A 43 -12.28 -4.40 -19.99
CA TYR A 43 -11.29 -4.16 -21.04
C TYR A 43 -9.88 -3.89 -20.50
N ASP A 44 -9.74 -3.32 -19.29
CA ASP A 44 -8.46 -3.08 -18.60
C ASP A 44 -8.08 -4.22 -17.65
N ALA A 45 -9.04 -5.06 -17.25
CA ALA A 45 -8.83 -6.17 -16.31
C ALA A 45 -7.87 -7.25 -16.84
N ASN A 46 -7.76 -7.37 -18.17
CA ASN A 46 -6.95 -8.39 -18.84
C ASN A 46 -5.57 -7.89 -19.33
N LYS A 47 -5.15 -6.66 -19.00
CA LYS A 47 -3.88 -6.09 -19.50
C LYS A 47 -2.86 -5.66 -18.43
N GLY A 48 -3.20 -5.63 -17.15
CA GLY A 48 -2.51 -4.74 -16.21
C GLY A 48 -1.21 -5.25 -15.60
N LEU A 49 -0.06 -4.92 -16.19
CA LEU A 49 1.18 -4.76 -15.44
C LEU A 49 0.92 -3.74 -14.32
N PHE A 50 1.13 -4.11 -13.05
CA PHE A 50 1.01 -3.19 -11.92
C PHE A 50 1.88 -1.95 -12.18
N CYS A 51 1.24 -0.78 -12.30
CA CYS A 51 1.92 0.47 -12.56
C CYS A 51 1.49 1.48 -11.50
N PHE A 52 2.17 1.48 -10.35
CA PHE A 52 1.90 2.41 -9.26
C PHE A 52 1.98 3.87 -9.70
N SER A 53 2.88 4.18 -10.64
CA SER A 53 3.02 5.52 -11.21
C SER A 53 1.81 5.99 -12.03
N SER A 54 0.89 5.10 -12.40
CA SER A 54 -0.36 5.47 -13.07
C SER A 54 -1.48 5.93 -12.12
N LEU A 55 -1.26 5.82 -10.81
CA LEU A 55 -2.20 6.31 -9.80
C LEU A 55 -2.10 7.83 -9.66
N SER A 56 -3.26 8.47 -9.49
CA SER A 56 -3.34 9.85 -9.00
C SER A 56 -2.88 9.94 -7.56
N ASP A 57 -2.54 11.15 -7.10
CA ASP A 57 -2.06 11.36 -5.73
C ASP A 57 -3.10 10.95 -4.67
N LYS A 58 -4.39 11.23 -4.92
CA LYS A 58 -5.49 10.75 -4.07
C LYS A 58 -5.53 9.22 -3.97
N GLU A 59 -5.32 8.52 -5.09
CA GLU A 59 -5.32 7.05 -5.10
C GLU A 59 -4.07 6.48 -4.43
N LYS A 60 -2.90 7.13 -4.54
CA LYS A 60 -1.69 6.73 -3.80
C LYS A 60 -1.89 6.85 -2.30
N ILE A 61 -2.51 7.95 -1.86
CA ILE A 61 -2.89 8.16 -0.45
C ILE A 61 -3.89 7.09 0.01
N ASP A 62 -4.89 6.76 -0.80
CA ASP A 62 -5.85 5.68 -0.47
C ASP A 62 -5.15 4.31 -0.32
N VAL A 63 -4.20 3.98 -1.20
CA VAL A 63 -3.37 2.77 -1.06
C VAL A 63 -2.56 2.80 0.25
N PHE A 64 -1.93 3.93 0.57
CA PHE A 64 -1.16 4.12 1.81
C PHE A 64 -2.04 3.92 3.06
N ASN A 65 -3.23 4.53 3.11
CA ASN A 65 -4.17 4.37 4.21
C ASN A 65 -4.64 2.92 4.36
N LYS A 66 -4.88 2.22 3.23
CA LYS A 66 -5.19 0.78 3.26
C LYS A 66 -4.02 -0.07 3.77
N GLN A 67 -2.76 0.32 3.53
CA GLN A 67 -1.61 -0.36 4.12
C GLN A 67 -1.60 -0.20 5.65
N ILE A 68 -1.83 1.01 6.18
CA ILE A 68 -1.93 1.27 7.63
C ILE A 68 -3.03 0.40 8.25
N LEU A 69 -4.26 0.49 7.73
CA LEU A 69 -5.41 -0.29 8.21
C LEU A 69 -5.20 -1.80 8.11
N THR A 70 -4.35 -2.24 7.17
CA THR A 70 -3.97 -3.65 7.06
C THR A 70 -2.99 -4.03 8.17
N ILE A 71 -1.94 -3.24 8.38
CA ILE A 71 -0.92 -3.47 9.42
C ILE A 71 -1.55 -3.55 10.81
N GLU A 72 -2.48 -2.64 11.12
CA GLU A 72 -3.19 -2.62 12.41
C GLU A 72 -3.93 -3.91 12.74
N LYS A 73 -4.31 -4.69 11.71
CA LYS A 73 -5.03 -5.96 11.86
C LYS A 73 -4.11 -7.17 11.94
N ILE A 74 -2.80 -7.01 11.74
CA ILE A 74 -1.85 -8.11 11.78
C ILE A 74 -1.47 -8.40 13.22
N ASP A 75 -1.68 -9.63 13.66
CA ASP A 75 -1.22 -10.09 14.98
C ASP A 75 0.31 -9.94 15.11
N ALA A 76 0.75 -9.36 16.24
CA ALA A 76 2.16 -9.19 16.57
C ALA A 76 2.94 -10.52 16.56
N LEU A 77 2.29 -11.65 16.87
CA LEU A 77 2.87 -12.99 16.77
C LEU A 77 3.23 -13.35 15.33
N ASN A 78 2.37 -12.99 14.35
CA ASN A 78 2.65 -13.19 12.93
C ASN A 78 3.85 -12.35 12.47
N LEU A 79 4.09 -11.21 13.11
CA LEU A 79 5.23 -10.34 12.87
C LEU A 79 6.47 -10.71 13.69
N LYS A 80 6.40 -11.74 14.56
CA LYS A 80 7.46 -12.08 15.52
C LYS A 80 7.89 -10.88 16.37
N PHE A 81 6.93 -10.02 16.72
CA PHE A 81 7.14 -8.76 17.44
C PHE A 81 8.16 -7.82 16.78
N LYS A 82 8.26 -7.86 15.44
CA LYS A 82 9.08 -6.94 14.65
C LYS A 82 8.23 -5.83 14.03
N THR A 83 8.87 -4.69 13.78
CA THR A 83 8.23 -3.53 13.15
C THR A 83 7.91 -3.80 11.70
N VAL A 84 6.92 -3.07 11.18
CA VAL A 84 6.60 -3.01 9.75
C VAL A 84 7.00 -1.64 9.22
N SER A 85 7.82 -1.63 8.18
CA SER A 85 8.23 -0.45 7.43
C SER A 85 7.22 -0.15 6.32
N LEU A 86 6.92 1.13 6.15
CA LEU A 86 6.08 1.68 5.09
C LEU A 86 6.91 2.54 4.15
N ASN A 87 6.61 2.48 2.86
CA ASN A 87 7.24 3.36 1.88
C ASN A 87 6.61 4.74 1.92
N VAL A 88 7.44 5.75 2.18
CA VAL A 88 7.04 7.16 2.29
C VAL A 88 7.86 7.97 1.30
N ASP A 89 7.18 8.58 0.34
CA ASP A 89 7.75 9.58 -0.56
C ASP A 89 7.35 11.00 -0.12
N SER A 90 7.66 12.01 -0.93
CA SER A 90 7.31 13.40 -0.61
C SER A 90 5.80 13.61 -0.50
N LEU A 91 5.00 12.95 -1.35
CA LEU A 91 3.54 13.06 -1.31
C LEU A 91 2.98 12.52 0.00
N ILE A 92 3.41 11.32 0.40
CA ILE A 92 2.97 10.69 1.64
C ILE A 92 3.50 11.45 2.86
N SER A 93 4.73 11.94 2.80
CA SER A 93 5.29 12.78 3.86
C SER A 93 4.46 14.05 4.05
N ASP A 94 4.13 14.76 2.98
CA ASP A 94 3.28 15.96 3.04
C ASP A 94 1.88 15.61 3.56
N TYR A 95 1.30 14.48 3.13
CA TYR A 95 0.01 14.02 3.61
C TYR A 95 -0.01 13.78 5.13
N ILE A 96 1.03 13.13 5.68
CA ILE A 96 1.18 12.87 7.12
C ILE A 96 1.40 14.18 7.89
N LEU A 97 2.31 15.05 7.42
CA LEU A 97 2.67 16.28 8.13
C LEU A 97 1.52 17.30 8.19
N ASN A 98 0.60 17.24 7.22
CA ASN A 98 -0.58 18.09 7.19
C ASN A 98 -1.78 17.47 7.93
N ASP A 99 -1.59 16.38 8.66
CA ASP A 99 -2.57 15.74 9.55
C ASP A 99 -3.92 15.44 8.86
N ASN A 100 -3.86 15.03 7.58
CA ASN A 100 -5.04 14.68 6.79
C ASN A 100 -5.44 13.20 6.94
N LEU A 101 -5.04 12.56 8.05
CA LEU A 101 -5.28 11.14 8.36
C LEU A 101 -6.72 10.89 8.83
#